data_AF-A0A800F0E2-F1
#
_entry.id   AF-A0A800F0E2-F1
#
_cell.length_a   1.000
_cell.length_b   1.000
_cell.length_c   1.000
_cell.angle_alpha   90.00
_cell.angle_beta   90.00
_cell.angle_gamma   90.00
#
_symmetry.space_group_name_H-M   'P 1'
#
loop_
_entity.id
_entity.type
_entity.pdbx_description
1 polymer ?
#
loop_
_entity_poly.entity_id
_entity_poly.type
_entity_poly.pdbx_seq_one_letter_code
_entity_poly.pdbx_strand_id
1 'polypeptide(L)'
;SYKIRGAYHKMCKLEEWKKGLGVICASAGNHAQGVAYSCSLLKIFGHIYMPVTTPKQKVDKVRRFGGEWVKIYLEGDSFEQANEVALKIARECNCTFVHPFDDEDVMLRMR
;
A
#
# COMPACT_ATOMS: atom_id res chain seq x y z
N SER A 1 7.62 -13.04 2.16
CA SER A 1 7.66 -12.06 1.04
C SER A 1 8.41 -10.81 1.50
N TYR A 2 9.50 -10.46 0.83
CA TYR A 2 10.36 -9.30 1.15
C TYR A 2 9.57 -7.97 1.25
N LYS A 3 8.51 -7.86 0.44
CA LYS A 3 7.63 -6.67 0.36
C LYS A 3 6.81 -6.40 1.63
N ILE A 4 6.57 -7.42 2.47
CA ILE A 4 5.89 -7.22 3.77
C ILE A 4 6.82 -6.47 4.73
N ARG A 5 8.10 -6.86 4.78
CA ARG A 5 9.07 -6.28 5.72
C ARG A 5 9.33 -4.80 5.41
N GLY A 6 9.48 -4.45 4.13
CA GLY A 6 9.68 -3.06 3.71
C GLY A 6 8.50 -2.15 4.02
N ALA A 7 7.30 -2.54 3.58
CA ALA A 7 6.07 -1.79 3.88
C ALA A 7 5.87 -1.59 5.39
N TYR A 8 6.04 -2.67 6.19
CA TYR A 8 5.93 -2.60 7.64
C TYR A 8 6.96 -1.65 8.25
N HIS A 9 8.23 -1.75 7.83
CA HIS A 9 9.31 -0.95 8.38
C HIS A 9 9.11 0.55 8.13
N LYS A 10 8.75 0.92 6.89
CA LYS A 10 8.44 2.30 6.52
C LYS A 10 7.24 2.82 7.32
N MET A 11 6.17 2.04 7.42
CA MET A 11 4.96 2.43 8.15
C MET A 11 5.18 2.57 9.66
N CYS A 12 6.03 1.73 10.26
CA CYS A 12 6.40 1.84 11.69
C CYS A 12 7.16 3.13 12.00
N LYS A 13 8.01 3.58 11.07
CA LYS A 13 8.83 4.79 11.21
C LYS A 13 8.04 6.09 10.97
N LEU A 14 6.77 6.01 10.57
CA LEU A 14 5.95 7.21 10.40
C LEU A 14 5.73 7.89 11.74
N GLU A 15 5.77 9.22 11.72
CA GLU A 15 5.31 10.04 12.85
C GLU A 15 3.82 9.80 13.09
N GLU A 16 3.38 9.88 14.34
CA GLU A 16 2.02 9.49 14.72
C GLU A 16 0.93 10.29 13.98
N TRP A 17 1.18 11.58 13.75
CA TRP A 17 0.28 12.43 12.95
C TRP A 17 0.16 11.95 11.49
N LYS A 18 1.24 11.44 10.88
CA LYS A 18 1.20 10.86 9.53
C LYS A 18 0.46 9.54 9.51
N LYS A 19 0.57 8.73 10.56
CA LYS A 19 -0.24 7.50 10.70
C LYS A 19 -1.72 7.82 10.77
N GLY A 20 -2.09 8.90 11.47
CA GLY A 20 -3.47 9.39 11.54
C GLY A 20 -4.05 9.82 10.19
N LEU A 21 -3.21 10.27 9.25
CA LEU A 21 -3.60 10.58 7.87
C LEU A 21 -3.71 9.35 6.97
N GLY A 22 -3.28 8.18 7.45
CA GLY A 22 -3.29 6.93 6.69
C GLY A 22 -2.20 6.83 5.61
N VAL A 23 -2.22 5.70 4.92
CA VAL A 23 -1.26 5.36 3.86
C VAL A 23 -1.97 5.03 2.57
N ILE A 24 -1.26 5.20 1.46
CA ILE A 24 -1.79 4.97 0.12
C ILE A 24 -0.75 4.26 -0.75
N CYS A 25 -1.17 3.32 -1.60
CA CYS A 25 -0.29 2.72 -2.59
C CYS A 25 -1.07 2.30 -3.85
N ALA A 26 -0.35 2.13 -4.95
CA ALA A 26 -0.86 1.48 -6.16
C ALA A 26 -0.15 0.15 -6.36
N SER A 27 -0.89 -0.96 -6.34
CA SER A 27 -0.41 -2.31 -6.67
C SER A 27 -1.55 -3.32 -6.61
N ALA A 28 -1.51 -4.35 -7.46
CA ALA A 28 -2.39 -5.52 -7.37
C ALA A 28 -1.65 -6.81 -6.92
N GLY A 29 -0.42 -6.68 -6.45
CA GLY A 29 0.51 -7.79 -6.23
C GLY A 29 0.97 -7.97 -4.79
N ASN A 30 2.20 -8.46 -4.63
CA ASN A 30 2.82 -8.71 -3.32
C ASN A 30 3.03 -7.43 -2.51
N HIS A 31 3.22 -6.29 -3.18
CA HIS A 31 3.32 -4.99 -2.51
C HIS A 31 2.01 -4.61 -1.81
N ALA A 32 0.89 -4.65 -2.53
CA ALA A 32 -0.42 -4.40 -1.93
C ALA A 32 -0.75 -5.36 -0.79
N GLN A 33 -0.39 -6.64 -0.91
CA GLN A 33 -0.55 -7.59 0.20
C GLN A 33 0.30 -7.19 1.42
N GLY A 34 1.54 -6.73 1.20
CA GLY A 34 2.42 -6.29 2.28
C GLY A 34 1.95 -5.01 2.96
N VAL A 35 1.51 -4.01 2.19
CA VAL A 35 0.91 -2.79 2.72
C VAL A 35 -0.37 -3.12 3.47
N ALA A 36 -1.25 -3.94 2.90
CA ALA A 36 -2.51 -4.30 3.55
C ALA A 36 -2.31 -5.01 4.88
N TYR A 37 -1.42 -6.01 4.91
CA TYR A 37 -1.06 -6.69 6.15
C TYR A 37 -0.49 -5.73 7.19
N SER A 38 0.38 -4.81 6.77
CA SER A 38 0.98 -3.80 7.66
C SER A 38 -0.07 -2.82 8.20
N CYS A 39 -1.04 -2.42 7.38
CA CYS A 39 -2.19 -1.60 7.80
C CYS A 39 -2.97 -2.28 8.91
N SER A 40 -3.31 -3.57 8.73
CA SER A 40 -4.05 -4.34 9.72
C SER A 40 -3.26 -4.53 11.02
N LEU A 41 -1.95 -4.74 10.95
CA LEU A 41 -1.12 -4.98 12.13
C LEU A 41 -0.91 -3.69 12.93
N LEU A 42 -0.67 -2.58 12.24
CA LEU A 42 -0.37 -1.29 12.84
C LEU A 42 -1.61 -0.45 13.13
N LYS A 43 -2.80 -0.91 12.74
CA LYS A 43 -4.07 -0.17 12.86
C LYS A 43 -4.02 1.19 12.16
N ILE A 44 -3.47 1.20 10.95
CA ILE A 44 -3.37 2.39 10.09
C ILE A 44 -4.30 2.19 8.91
N PHE A 45 -5.12 3.18 8.58
CA PHE A 45 -5.99 3.11 7.41
C PHE A 45 -5.17 3.17 6.12
N GLY A 46 -5.42 2.21 5.23
CA GLY A 46 -4.74 2.04 3.95
C GLY A 46 -5.67 2.16 2.74
N HIS A 47 -5.29 2.97 1.76
CA HIS A 47 -5.97 3.10 0.48
C HIS A 47 -5.14 2.40 -0.61
N ILE A 48 -5.70 1.36 -1.25
CA ILE A 48 -4.99 0.55 -2.24
C ILE A 48 -5.66 0.71 -3.59
N TYR A 49 -4.93 1.29 -4.54
CA TYR A 49 -5.38 1.50 -5.90
C TYR A 49 -4.91 0.36 -6.79
N MET A 50 -5.83 -0.18 -7.59
CA MET A 50 -5.58 -1.23 -8.57
C MET A 50 -6.31 -0.90 -9.87
N PRO A 51 -5.82 -1.36 -11.03
CA PRO A 51 -6.57 -1.22 -12.29
C PRO A 51 -7.94 -1.91 -12.21
N VAL A 52 -8.94 -1.40 -12.92
CA VAL A 52 -10.29 -2.02 -13.03
C VAL A 52 -10.22 -3.42 -13.65
N THR A 53 -9.19 -3.66 -14.46
CA THR A 53 -8.91 -4.95 -15.11
C THR A 53 -8.30 -5.98 -14.14
N THR A 54 -8.08 -5.64 -12.87
CA THR A 54 -7.47 -6.53 -11.88
C THR A 54 -8.37 -7.74 -11.59
N PRO A 55 -7.86 -8.98 -11.74
CA PRO A 55 -8.63 -10.18 -11.43
C PRO A 55 -9.14 -10.18 -9.98
N LYS A 56 -10.42 -10.52 -9.79
CA LYS A 56 -11.09 -10.55 -8.48
C LYS A 56 -10.32 -11.33 -7.42
N GLN A 57 -9.69 -12.45 -7.80
CA GLN A 57 -8.86 -13.25 -6.89
C GLN A 57 -7.70 -12.46 -6.26
N LYS A 58 -7.08 -11.54 -7.00
CA LYS A 58 -6.00 -10.68 -6.48
C LYS A 58 -6.55 -9.62 -5.54
N VAL A 59 -7.68 -9.00 -5.90
CA VAL A 59 -8.40 -8.02 -5.07
C VAL A 59 -8.80 -8.64 -3.74
N ASP A 60 -9.45 -9.81 -3.78
CA ASP A 60 -9.93 -10.52 -2.59
C ASP A 60 -8.77 -10.96 -1.69
N LYS A 61 -7.63 -11.36 -2.28
CA LYS A 61 -6.43 -11.69 -1.51
C LYS A 61 -5.93 -10.48 -0.72
N VAL A 62 -5.80 -9.31 -1.35
CA VAL A 62 -5.37 -8.07 -0.66
C VAL A 62 -6.38 -7.67 0.41
N ARG A 63 -7.68 -7.75 0.11
CA ARG A 63 -8.75 -7.43 1.07
C ARG A 63 -8.65 -8.30 2.33
N ARG A 64 -8.38 -9.61 2.17
CA ARG A 64 -8.18 -10.53 3.31
C ARG A 64 -6.98 -10.17 4.18
N PHE A 65 -5.89 -9.67 3.61
CA PHE A 65 -4.71 -9.27 4.39
C PHE A 65 -4.94 -8.01 5.21
N GLY A 66 -5.69 -7.04 4.68
CA GLY A 66 -5.91 -5.77 5.37
C GLY A 66 -7.18 -5.69 6.21
N GLY A 67 -8.17 -6.55 5.96
CA GLY A 67 -9.44 -6.55 6.70
C GLY A 67 -10.14 -5.19 6.60
N GLU A 68 -10.62 -4.68 7.73
CA GLU A 68 -11.28 -3.38 7.85
C GLU A 68 -10.31 -2.18 7.71
N TRP A 69 -9.00 -2.42 7.85
CA TRP A 69 -7.98 -1.37 7.83
C TRP A 69 -7.60 -0.95 6.41
N VAL A 70 -8.14 -1.60 5.38
CA VAL A 70 -7.88 -1.23 3.99
C VAL A 70 -9.13 -1.05 3.17
N LYS A 71 -9.09 -0.06 2.29
CA LYS A 71 -10.06 0.12 1.22
C LYS A 71 -9.37 -0.02 -0.13
N ILE A 72 -9.93 -0.87 -0.98
CA ILE A 72 -9.43 -1.09 -2.34
C ILE A 72 -10.27 -0.28 -3.32
N TYR A 73 -9.59 0.47 -4.17
CA TYR A 73 -10.17 1.29 -5.24
C TYR A 73 -9.74 0.69 -6.58
N LEU A 74 -10.71 0.43 -7.44
CA LEU A 74 -10.49 -0.05 -8.79
C LEU A 74 -10.61 1.15 -9.72
N GLU A 75 -9.47 1.69 -10.16
CA GLU A 75 -9.38 2.95 -10.90
C GLU A 75 -8.37 2.81 -12.03
N GLY A 76 -8.70 3.34 -13.20
CA GLY A 76 -7.88 3.25 -14.40
C GLY A 76 -7.81 1.86 -15.03
N ASP A 77 -7.46 1.81 -16.31
CA ASP A 77 -7.36 0.58 -17.10
C ASP A 77 -5.96 -0.05 -17.02
N SER A 78 -4.96 0.71 -16.58
CA SER A 78 -3.57 0.28 -16.42
C SER A 78 -3.00 0.60 -15.04
N PHE A 79 -1.86 0.00 -14.72
CA PHE A 79 -1.15 0.27 -13.47
C PHE A 79 -0.73 1.73 -13.38
N GLU A 80 -0.27 2.32 -14.47
CA GLU A 80 0.17 3.71 -14.56
C GLU A 80 -0.96 4.66 -14.19
N GLN A 81 -2.16 4.45 -14.75
CA GLN A 81 -3.34 5.25 -14.42
C GLN A 81 -3.74 5.11 -12.94
N ALA A 82 -3.79 3.89 -12.43
CA ALA A 82 -4.07 3.65 -11.00
C ALA A 82 -3.03 4.33 -10.09
N ASN A 83 -1.77 4.33 -10.50
CA ASN A 83 -0.66 4.96 -9.78
C ASN A 83 -0.72 6.49 -9.82
N GLU A 84 -1.06 7.08 -10.96
CA GLU A 84 -1.27 8.52 -11.10
C GLU A 84 -2.42 9.01 -10.20
N VAL A 85 -3.53 8.29 -10.18
CA VAL A 85 -4.67 8.58 -9.28
C VAL A 85 -4.22 8.50 -7.83
N ALA A 86 -3.53 7.42 -7.45
CA ALA A 86 -3.05 7.24 -6.08
C ALA A 86 -2.07 8.36 -5.66
N LEU A 87 -1.14 8.78 -6.53
CA LEU A 87 -0.22 9.89 -6.27
C LEU A 87 -0.91 11.24 -6.19
N LYS A 88 -1.96 11.46 -6.98
CA LYS A 88 -2.79 12.66 -6.89
C LYS A 88 -3.50 12.74 -5.54
N ILE A 89 -4.20 11.67 -5.15
CA ILE A 89 -4.92 11.61 -3.87
C ILE A 89 -3.96 11.69 -2.67
N ALA A 90 -2.79 11.06 -2.77
CA ALA A 90 -1.76 11.17 -1.72
C ALA A 90 -1.38 12.63 -1.45
N ARG A 91 -1.22 13.43 -2.51
CA ARG A 91 -0.90 14.86 -2.40
C ARG A 91 -2.07 15.68 -1.87
N GLU A 92 -3.29 15.42 -2.35
CA GLU A 92 -4.49 16.15 -1.94
C GLU A 92 -4.88 15.89 -0.48
N CYS A 93 -4.75 14.64 -0.02
CA CYS A 93 -5.08 14.24 1.35
C CYS A 93 -3.89 14.27 2.32
N ASN A 94 -2.69 14.61 1.82
CA ASN A 94 -1.43 14.58 2.56
C ASN A 94 -1.12 13.20 3.19
N CYS A 95 -1.61 12.12 2.56
CA CYS A 95 -1.38 10.75 3.00
C CYS A 95 0.01 10.27 2.57
N THR A 96 0.59 9.33 3.31
CA THR A 96 1.89 8.78 2.95
C THR A 96 1.77 7.78 1.80
N PHE A 97 2.39 8.08 0.66
CA PHE A 97 2.52 7.12 -0.44
C PHE A 97 3.59 6.07 -0.14
N VAL A 98 3.18 4.79 -0.10
CA VAL A 98 4.07 3.65 0.15
C VAL A 98 4.53 3.09 -1.19
N HIS A 99 5.69 3.55 -1.63
CA HIS A 99 6.30 3.12 -2.88
C HIS A 99 6.65 1.62 -2.88
N PRO A 100 6.45 0.92 -4.01
CA PRO A 100 6.74 -0.51 -4.13
C PRO A 100 8.23 -0.87 -4.09
N PHE A 101 9.13 0.08 -4.35
CA PHE A 101 10.58 -0.20 -4.51
C PHE A 101 11.50 0.69 -3.66
N ASP A 102 10.95 1.54 -2.78
CA ASP A 102 11.71 2.55 -2.00
C ASP A 102 12.55 2.01 -0.84
N ASP A 103 12.70 0.70 -0.73
CA ASP A 103 13.52 0.12 0.32
C ASP A 103 14.88 -0.30 -0.24
N GLU A 104 15.77 0.68 -0.42
CA GLU A 104 17.22 0.43 -0.35
C GLU A 104 17.59 -0.27 0.97
N ASP A 105 16.80 -0.09 2.02
CA ASP A 105 16.99 -0.70 3.35
C ASP A 105 16.70 -2.21 3.38
N VAL A 106 15.84 -2.73 2.49
CA VAL A 106 15.46 -4.15 2.55
C VAL A 106 16.52 -5.01 1.88
N MET A 107 17.28 -4.53 0.88
CA MET A 107 18.37 -5.29 0.24
C MET A 107 19.68 -5.39 1.05
N LEU A 108 19.90 -4.58 2.10
CA LEU A 108 21.22 -4.41 2.70
C LEU A 108 21.50 -5.17 4.02
N ARG A 109 20.61 -6.05 4.50
CA ARG A 109 20.85 -6.85 5.73
C ARG A 109 20.87 -8.37 5.52
N MET A 110 21.67 -8.80 4.54
CA MET A 110 22.23 -10.16 4.48
C MET A 110 23.76 -10.05 4.37
N ARG A 111 24.40 -9.64 5.47
CA ARG A 111 25.75 -10.05 5.85
C ARG A 111 25.76 -10.29 7.35
#